data_AF-A0A9E5HKW3-F1
#
_entry.id   AF-A0A9E5HKW3-F1
#
_cell.length_a   1.000
_cell.length_b   1.000
_cell.length_c   1.000
_cell.angle_alpha   90.00
_cell.angle_beta   90.00
_cell.angle_gamma   90.00
#
_symmetry.space_group_name_H-M   'P 1'
#
loop_
_entity.id
_entity.type
_entity.pdbx_description
1 polymer ?
#
loop_
_entity_poly.entity_id
_entity_poly.type
_entity_poly.pdbx_seq_one_letter_code
_entity_poly.pdbx_strand_id
1 'polypeptide(L)' 'MSGVQRITISAEDADQRLDRWLKRLFPHLSQIRIEKMCRKGELRVDGARCK' A
#
# COMPACT_ATOMS: atom_id res chain seq x y z
N MET A 1 8.01 -13.97 13.63
CA MET A 1 8.54 -12.80 12.90
C MET A 1 7.38 -12.11 12.21
N SER A 2 7.08 -10.84 12.54
CA SER A 2 5.99 -10.13 11.86
C SER A 2 6.41 -9.83 10.42
N GLY A 3 5.74 -10.42 9.42
CA GLY A 3 5.98 -10.19 7.99
C GLY A 3 5.54 -8.80 7.50
N VAL A 4 5.77 -7.77 8.32
CA VAL A 4 5.40 -6.37 8.06
C VAL A 4 6.60 -5.67 7.42
N GLN A 5 6.41 -5.17 6.20
CA GLN A 5 7.37 -4.32 5.51
C GLN A 5 6.96 -2.85 5.67
N ARG A 6 7.90 -1.98 6.07
CA ARG A 6 7.72 -0.53 6.09
C ARG A 6 8.48 0.08 4.92
N ILE A 7 7.80 0.90 4.14
CA ILE A 7 8.37 1.60 2.98
C ILE A 7 8.04 3.08 3.16
N THR A 8 9.06 3.92 3.10
CA THR A 8 8.89 5.37 3.15
C THR A 8 8.41 5.88 1.79
N ILE A 9 7.36 6.69 1.78
CA ILE A 9 6.86 7.36 0.58
C ILE A 9 7.71 8.62 0.37
N SER A 10 8.30 8.78 -0.82
CA SER A 10 9.07 9.99 -1.15
C SER A 10 8.14 11.16 -1.49
N ALA A 11 8.67 12.38 -1.48
CA ALA A 11 7.88 13.58 -1.79
C ALA A 11 7.32 13.58 -3.23
N GLU A 12 8.02 12.96 -4.18
CA GLU A 12 7.54 12.82 -5.56
C GLU A 12 6.37 11.84 -5.69
N ASP A 13 6.19 11.00 -4.67
CA ASP A 13 5.16 10.00 -4.57
C ASP A 13 3.98 10.47 -3.70
N ALA A 14 4.08 11.66 -3.11
CA ALA A 14 3.00 12.27 -2.33
C ALA A 14 1.78 12.54 -3.22
N ASP A 15 0.60 12.57 -2.60
CA ASP A 15 -0.70 12.83 -3.24
C ASP A 15 -1.12 11.85 -4.37
N GLN A 16 -0.32 10.81 -4.64
CA GLN A 16 -0.71 9.76 -5.57
C GLN A 16 -1.62 8.72 -4.90
N ARG A 17 -2.41 8.03 -5.72
CA ARG A 17 -3.22 6.91 -5.22
C ARG A 17 -2.32 5.75 -4.75
N LEU A 18 -2.59 5.25 -3.55
CA LEU A 18 -1.87 4.13 -2.93
C LEU A 18 -1.83 2.88 -3.80
N ASP A 19 -2.92 2.55 -4.51
CA ASP A 19 -2.99 1.37 -5.36
C ASP A 19 -2.07 1.46 -6.59
N ARG A 20 -1.96 2.65 -7.20
CA ARG A 20 -1.00 2.92 -8.28
C ARG A 20 0.43 2.83 -7.79
N TRP A 21 0.72 3.43 -6.64
CA TRP A 21 2.04 3.36 -6.02
C TRP A 21 2.46 1.92 -5.71
N LEU A 22 1.54 1.13 -5.13
CA LEU A 22 1.77 -0.29 -4.84
C LEU A 22 2.02 -1.10 -6.11
N LYS A 23 1.29 -0.86 -7.19
CA LYS A 23 1.54 -1.55 -8.48
C LYS A 23 2.88 -1.20 -9.08
N ARG A 24 3.39 0.01 -8.87
CA ARG A 24 4.73 0.41 -9.33
C ARG A 24 5.83 -0.35 -8.59
N LEU A 25 5.69 -0.52 -7.27
CA LEU A 25 6.65 -1.27 -6.44
C LEU A 25 6.50 -2.78 -6.56
N PHE A 26 5.26 -3.25 -6.72
CA PHE A 26 4.91 -4.66 -6.80
C PHE A 26 4.05 -4.93 -8.04
N PRO A 27 4.65 -5.01 -9.24
CA PRO A 27 3.91 -5.17 -10.51
C PRO A 27 3.06 -6.45 -10.59
N HIS A 28 3.36 -7.44 -9.76
CA HIS A 28 2.66 -8.71 -9.67
C HIS A 28 1.39 -8.64 -8.79
N LEU A 29 1.15 -7.53 -8.07
CA LEU A 29 -0.07 -7.35 -7.29
C LEU A 29 -1.24 -6.99 -8.20
N SER A 30 -2.25 -7.86 -8.21
CA SER A 30 -3.52 -7.57 -8.85
C SER A 30 -4.32 -6.54 -8.06
N GLN A 31 -5.18 -5.78 -8.76
CA GLN A 31 -6.06 -4.79 -8.13
C GLN A 31 -6.93 -5.40 -7.02
N ILE A 32 -7.52 -6.57 -7.28
CA ILE A 32 -8.37 -7.30 -6.33
C ILE A 32 -7.60 -7.63 -5.04
N ARG A 33 -6.31 -7.97 -5.14
CA ARG A 33 -5.48 -8.25 -3.97
C ARG A 33 -5.24 -6.98 -3.15
N ILE A 34 -4.91 -5.87 -3.80
CA ILE A 34 -4.72 -4.56 -3.14
C ILE A 34 -6.00 -4.15 -2.40
N GLU A 35 -7.16 -4.24 -3.05
CA GLU A 35 -8.46 -3.92 -2.44
C GLU A 35 -8.77 -4.80 -1.23
N LYS A 36 -8.48 -6.11 -1.32
CA LYS A 36 -8.61 -7.02 -0.17
C LYS A 36 -7.69 -6.62 0.99
N MET A 37 -6.44 -6.24 0.70
CA MET A 37 -5.49 -5.80 1.72
C MET A 37 -5.96 -4.50 2.40
N CYS A 38 -6.49 -3.54 1.64
CA CYS A 38 -7.11 -2.33 2.19
C CYS A 38 -8.30 -2.67 3.09
N ARG A 39 -9.26 -3.48 2.60
CA ARG A 39 -10.46 -3.87 3.36
C ARG A 39 -10.15 -4.62 4.66
N LYS A 40 -9.11 -5.46 4.65
CA LYS A 40 -8.64 -6.19 5.85
C LYS A 40 -7.83 -5.32 6.82
N GLY A 41 -7.37 -4.14 6.39
CA GLY A 41 -6.49 -3.29 7.17
C GLY A 41 -5.05 -3.82 7.26
N GLU A 42 -4.64 -4.61 6.26
CA GLU A 42 -3.25 -5.09 6.11
C GLU A 42 -2.32 -3.96 5.64
N LEU A 43 -2.87 -2.96 4.92
CA LEU A 43 -2.18 -1.74 4.53
C LEU A 43 -2.45 -0.61 5.53
N ARG A 44 -1.38 0.09 5.92
CA ARG A 44 -1.43 1.26 6.79
C ARG A 44 -0.54 2.36 6.25
N VAL A 45 -1.04 3.59 6.30
CA VAL A 45 -0.31 4.82 5.98
C VAL A 45 -0.28 5.65 7.25
N ASP A 46 0.92 6.04 7.70
CA ASP A 46 1.13 6.81 8.93
C ASP A 46 0.41 6.24 10.16
N GLY A 47 0.32 4.91 10.23
CA GLY A 47 -0.35 4.19 11.32
C GLY A 47 -1.88 4.09 11.18
N ALA A 48 -2.50 4.84 10.28
CA ALA A 48 -3.92 4.76 9.98
C ALA A 48 -4.23 3.65 8.96
N ARG A 49 -5.42 3.05 9.04
CA ARG A 49 -5.90 2.13 8.00
C ARG A 49 -6.19 2.91 6.72
N CYS A 50 -5.72 2.40 5.59
CA CYS A 50 -6.08 2.93 4.28
C CYS A 50 -7.58 2.64 4.02
N LYS A 51 -8.33 3.64 3.55
CA LYS A 51 -9.72 3.48 3.08
C LYS A 51 -9.79 3.62 1.57
#